data_AF-A0AAW2TCY7-F1
#
_entry.id   AF-A0AAW2TCY7-F1
#
_cell.length_a   1.000
_cell.length_b   1.000
_cell.length_c   1.000
_cell.angle_alpha   90.00
_cell.angle_beta   90.00
_cell.angle_gamma   90.00
#
_symmetry.space_group_name_H-M   'P 1'
#
loop_
_entity.id
_entity.type
_entity.pdbx_description
1 polymer ?
#
loop_
_entity_poly.entity_id
_entity_poly.type
_entity_poly.pdbx_seq_one_letter_code
_entity_poly.pdbx_strand_id
1 'polypeptide(L)'
;MTGKDAYQYFVLRAQEIAISLNWTPVNWEETFNAFPTSLNPRTVVHNWLGSGVCPKAVAKGITDVSEQKLVLGGEVCMWGETAASNVQKIWPRAAAAAERLWSNKESSRSPKSSVLPRLEYFRCLLTRRGVPVAPVRNFYARSLQRPGSCYEQ
;
A
#
# COMPACT_ATOMS: atom_id res chain seq x y z
N MET A 1 -2.13 -26.66 24.72
CA MET A 1 -2.31 -25.45 23.89
C MET A 1 -1.04 -25.25 23.07
N THR A 2 -1.13 -25.37 21.76
CA THR A 2 0.00 -25.12 20.84
C THR A 2 0.18 -23.62 20.60
N GLY A 3 1.30 -23.22 20.01
CA GLY A 3 1.51 -21.82 19.60
C GLY A 3 0.47 -21.34 18.58
N LYS A 4 -0.04 -22.23 17.73
CA LYS A 4 -1.12 -21.92 16.78
C LYS A 4 -2.45 -21.68 17.49
N ASP A 5 -2.77 -22.51 18.47
CA ASP A 5 -3.99 -22.34 19.28
C ASP A 5 -3.95 -21.02 20.06
N ALA A 6 -2.79 -20.68 20.64
CA ALA A 6 -2.60 -19.43 21.37
C ALA A 6 -2.72 -18.21 20.45
N TYR A 7 -2.13 -18.27 19.25
CA TYR A 7 -2.23 -17.20 18.25
C TYR A 7 -3.68 -16.98 17.81
N GLN A 8 -4.40 -18.06 17.47
CA GLN A 8 -5.80 -17.97 17.08
C GLN A 8 -6.67 -17.41 18.21
N TYR A 9 -6.51 -17.91 19.44
CA TYR A 9 -7.24 -17.40 20.60
C TYR A 9 -7.01 -15.90 20.80
N PHE A 10 -5.75 -15.46 20.77
CA PHE A 10 -5.39 -14.06 20.94
C PHE A 10 -6.05 -13.16 19.88
N VAL A 11 -5.94 -13.53 18.60
CA VAL A 11 -6.51 -12.75 17.50
C VAL A 11 -8.02 -12.66 17.61
N LEU A 12 -8.71 -13.79 17.80
CA LEU A 12 -10.17 -13.82 17.88
C LEU A 12 -10.67 -13.03 19.09
N ARG A 13 -9.99 -13.13 20.24
CA ARG A 13 -10.36 -12.36 21.43
C ARG A 13 -10.19 -10.85 21.23
N ALA A 14 -9.12 -10.42 20.55
CA ALA A 14 -8.92 -9.01 20.22
C ALA A 14 -9.98 -8.49 19.23
N GLN A 15 -10.36 -9.31 18.24
CA GLN A 15 -11.42 -8.97 17.30
C GLN A 15 -12.78 -8.81 17.99
N GLU A 16 -13.13 -9.72 18.90
CA GLU A 16 -14.37 -9.62 19.69
C GLU A 16 -14.46 -8.28 20.43
N ILE A 17 -13.36 -7.86 21.08
CA ILE A 17 -13.31 -6.58 21.80
C ILE A 17 -13.48 -5.42 20.83
N ALA A 18 -12.73 -5.38 19.72
CA ALA A 18 -12.83 -4.32 18.72
C ALA A 18 -14.24 -4.21 18.13
N ILE A 19 -14.86 -5.35 17.79
CA ILE A 19 -16.21 -5.40 17.22
C ILE A 19 -17.26 -4.98 18.25
N SER A 20 -17.07 -5.30 19.54
CA SER A 20 -17.95 -4.83 20.62
C SER A 20 -18.00 -3.30 20.73
N LEU A 21 -16.93 -2.62 20.28
CA LEU A 21 -16.83 -1.16 20.19
C LEU A 21 -17.26 -0.61 18.81
N ASN A 22 -17.86 -1.47 17.97
CA ASN A 22 -18.22 -1.19 16.59
C ASN A 22 -17.02 -0.76 15.71
N TRP A 23 -15.82 -1.25 16.01
CA TRP A 23 -14.65 -1.06 15.17
C TRP A 23 -14.55 -2.17 14.13
N THR A 24 -13.92 -1.86 13.00
CA THR A 24 -13.61 -2.82 11.93
C THR A 24 -12.16 -3.27 12.09
N PRO A 25 -11.91 -4.55 12.44
CA PRO A 25 -10.54 -5.05 12.54
C PRO A 25 -9.85 -5.03 11.18
N VAL A 26 -8.58 -4.62 11.17
CA VAL A 26 -7.67 -4.79 10.03
C VAL A 26 -6.54 -5.71 10.48
N ASN A 27 -6.35 -6.82 9.80
CA ASN A 27 -5.28 -7.77 10.12
C ASN A 27 -4.40 -8.03 8.90
N TRP A 28 -3.14 -8.37 9.16
CA TRP A 28 -2.25 -8.90 8.12
C TRP A 28 -2.73 -10.27 7.65
N GLU A 29 -2.40 -10.62 6.40
CA GLU A 29 -2.89 -11.83 5.71
C GLU A 29 -2.57 -13.15 6.42
N GLU A 30 -1.57 -13.19 7.30
CA GLU A 30 -1.19 -14.37 8.06
C GLU A 30 -2.33 -14.91 8.91
N THR A 31 -3.20 -14.04 9.45
CA THR A 31 -4.40 -14.45 10.18
C THR A 31 -5.36 -15.24 9.28
N PHE A 32 -5.59 -14.74 8.07
CA PHE A 32 -6.44 -15.38 7.07
C PHE A 32 -5.81 -16.68 6.55
N ASN A 33 -4.51 -16.71 6.33
CA ASN A 33 -3.80 -17.91 5.89
C ASN A 33 -3.77 -19.01 6.96
N ALA A 34 -3.81 -18.64 8.25
CA ALA A 34 -3.73 -19.60 9.36
C ALA A 34 -5.10 -20.20 9.76
N PHE A 35 -6.16 -19.40 9.85
CA PHE A 35 -7.49 -19.84 10.31
C PHE A 35 -8.63 -19.07 9.61
N PRO A 36 -8.76 -19.17 8.27
CA PRO A 36 -9.67 -18.32 7.49
C PRO A 36 -11.13 -18.45 7.90
N THR A 37 -11.56 -19.67 8.28
CA THR A 37 -12.95 -19.97 8.64
C THR A 37 -13.37 -19.44 10.00
N SER A 38 -12.40 -19.10 10.87
CA SER A 38 -12.67 -18.62 12.23
C SER A 38 -12.67 -17.09 12.31
N LEU A 39 -12.13 -16.39 11.31
CA LEU A 39 -12.09 -14.93 11.29
C LEU A 39 -13.49 -14.35 11.13
N ASN A 40 -13.75 -13.25 11.83
CA ASN A 40 -15.02 -12.55 11.67
C ASN A 40 -15.12 -11.96 10.23
N PRO A 41 -16.24 -12.12 9.52
CA PRO A 41 -16.41 -11.59 8.16
C PRO A 41 -16.28 -10.06 8.03
N ARG A 42 -16.38 -9.31 9.13
CA ARG A 42 -16.12 -7.86 9.16
C ARG A 42 -14.62 -7.52 9.01
N THR A 43 -13.73 -8.49 9.23
CA THR A 43 -12.28 -8.26 9.21
C THR A 43 -11.80 -7.88 7.81
N VAL A 44 -11.10 -6.76 7.70
CA VAL A 44 -10.36 -6.40 6.50
C VAL A 44 -8.98 -7.06 6.54
N VAL A 45 -8.61 -7.73 5.44
CA VAL A 45 -7.30 -8.39 5.32
C VAL A 45 -6.34 -7.52 4.50
N HIS A 46 -5.25 -7.10 5.13
CA HIS A 46 -4.16 -6.37 4.48
C HIS A 46 -3.13 -7.38 3.94
N ASN A 47 -3.08 -7.49 2.61
CA ASN A 47 -2.20 -8.42 1.90
C ASN A 47 -0.87 -7.76 1.54
N TRP A 48 0.26 -8.42 1.78
CA TRP A 48 1.61 -7.85 1.60
C TRP A 48 2.67 -8.84 1.10
N LEU A 49 2.46 -10.14 1.27
CA LEU A 49 3.33 -11.21 0.81
C LEU A 49 3.30 -11.30 -0.72
N GLY A 50 4.46 -11.13 -1.34
CA GLY A 50 4.61 -11.07 -2.80
C GLY A 50 4.25 -12.35 -3.57
N SER A 51 4.12 -13.50 -2.91
CA SER A 51 3.64 -14.77 -3.47
C SER A 51 2.25 -15.19 -2.94
N GLY A 52 1.61 -14.30 -2.17
CA GLY A 52 0.35 -14.51 -1.46
C GLY A 52 -0.88 -14.48 -2.36
N VAL A 53 -2.03 -14.22 -1.76
CA VAL A 53 -3.35 -14.28 -2.41
C VAL A 53 -3.50 -13.19 -3.47
N CYS A 54 -3.15 -11.95 -3.15
CA CYS A 54 -3.34 -10.80 -4.04
C CYS A 54 -2.59 -10.92 -5.38
N PRO A 55 -1.27 -11.23 -5.43
CA PRO A 55 -0.57 -11.39 -6.70
C PRO A 55 -1.18 -12.48 -7.60
N LYS A 56 -1.63 -13.59 -7.00
CA LYS A 56 -2.29 -14.69 -7.73
C LYS A 56 -3.67 -14.29 -8.26
N ALA A 57 -4.47 -13.60 -7.45
CA ALA A 57 -5.78 -13.07 -7.85
C ALA A 57 -5.65 -12.00 -8.95
N VAL A 58 -4.70 -11.08 -8.82
CA VAL A 58 -4.42 -10.03 -9.80
C VAL A 58 -3.89 -10.62 -11.11
N ALA A 59 -2.99 -11.61 -11.08
CA ALA A 59 -2.44 -12.25 -12.28
C ALA A 59 -3.51 -12.95 -13.13
N LYS A 60 -4.53 -13.54 -12.48
CA LYS A 60 -5.67 -14.14 -13.17
C LYS A 60 -6.71 -13.11 -13.63
N GLY A 61 -6.64 -11.90 -13.09
CA GLY A 61 -7.64 -10.86 -13.26
C GLY A 61 -8.86 -11.12 -12.37
N ILE A 62 -9.18 -10.19 -11.48
CA ILE A 62 -10.44 -10.23 -10.73
C ILE A 62 -11.53 -9.73 -11.68
N THR A 63 -12.25 -10.63 -12.33
CA THR A 63 -13.26 -10.30 -13.36
C THR A 63 -14.67 -10.22 -12.80
N ASP A 64 -14.95 -10.93 -11.71
CA ASP A 64 -16.25 -10.90 -11.04
C ASP A 64 -16.45 -9.55 -10.30
N VAL A 65 -17.55 -8.86 -10.61
CA VAL A 65 -17.89 -7.55 -10.04
C VAL A 65 -18.12 -7.63 -8.53
N SER A 66 -18.64 -8.76 -8.03
CA SER A 66 -18.83 -8.99 -6.60
C SER A 66 -17.49 -9.12 -5.87
N GLU A 67 -16.51 -9.78 -6.46
CA GLU A 67 -15.15 -9.89 -5.91
C GLU A 67 -14.38 -8.56 -5.99
N GLN A 68 -14.54 -7.81 -7.08
CA GLN A 68 -13.92 -6.48 -7.22
C GLN A 68 -14.38 -5.51 -6.10
N LYS A 69 -15.63 -5.60 -5.66
CA LYS A 69 -16.16 -4.78 -4.55
C LYS A 69 -15.53 -5.08 -3.20
N LEU A 70 -14.88 -6.25 -3.04
CA LEU A 70 -14.16 -6.61 -1.82
C LEU A 70 -12.76 -5.99 -1.75
N VAL A 71 -12.24 -5.45 -2.86
CA VAL A 71 -10.98 -4.71 -2.88
C VAL A 71 -11.25 -3.28 -2.46
N LEU A 72 -10.90 -2.94 -1.21
CA LEU A 72 -11.14 -1.61 -0.66
C LEU A 72 -10.15 -0.55 -1.14
N GLY A 73 -8.94 -0.95 -1.55
CA GLY A 73 -7.88 -0.04 -1.96
C GLY A 73 -6.50 -0.68 -1.85
N GLY A 74 -5.50 0.15 -1.55
CA GLY A 74 -4.13 -0.29 -1.33
C GLY A 74 -3.36 0.72 -0.47
N GLU A 75 -2.22 0.28 0.06
CA GLU A 75 -1.37 1.07 0.94
C GLU A 75 0.08 1.03 0.46
N VAL A 76 0.83 2.11 0.70
CA VAL A 76 2.28 2.13 0.52
C VAL A 76 2.92 2.16 1.90
N CYS A 77 3.55 1.05 2.28
CA CYS A 77 4.19 0.92 3.57
C CYS A 77 5.65 1.39 3.52
N MET A 78 6.04 2.25 4.46
CA MET A 78 7.44 2.53 4.78
C MET A 78 7.74 1.94 6.15
N TRP A 79 8.41 0.79 6.14
CA TRP A 79 8.85 0.13 7.35
C TRP A 79 9.99 0.93 8.01
N GLY A 80 9.94 0.97 9.35
CA GLY A 80 10.69 1.92 10.17
C GLY A 80 12.14 1.55 10.43
N GLU A 81 12.59 0.33 10.09
CA GLU A 81 13.88 -0.23 10.53
C GLU A 81 15.08 0.62 10.11
N THR A 82 14.96 1.32 8.97
CA THR A 82 16.02 2.20 8.43
C THR A 82 15.50 3.56 7.96
N ALA A 83 14.24 3.89 8.26
CA ALA A 83 13.55 5.05 7.68
C ALA A 83 13.69 6.34 8.49
N ALA A 84 14.16 6.28 9.75
CA ALA A 84 14.17 7.41 10.68
C ALA A 84 14.84 8.70 10.13
N SER A 85 15.94 8.56 9.38
CA SER A 85 16.65 9.69 8.75
C SER A 85 16.28 9.92 7.28
N ASN A 86 15.34 9.13 6.74
CA ASN A 86 15.13 8.94 5.31
C ASN A 86 13.65 8.97 4.89
N VAL A 87 12.77 9.57 5.70
CA VAL A 87 11.32 9.66 5.44
C VAL A 87 11.02 10.34 4.10
N GLN A 88 11.85 11.28 3.66
CA GLN A 88 11.79 11.95 2.35
C GLN A 88 11.77 10.97 1.17
N LYS A 89 12.25 9.73 1.35
CA LYS A 89 12.21 8.72 0.31
C LYS A 89 10.78 8.30 -0.02
N ILE A 90 9.78 8.48 0.87
CA ILE A 90 8.40 8.06 0.59
C ILE A 90 7.84 8.80 -0.62
N TRP A 91 8.18 10.08 -0.75
CA TRP A 91 7.81 10.91 -1.88
C TRP A 91 8.96 10.95 -2.89
N PRO A 92 8.67 10.87 -4.20
CA PRO A 92 7.34 10.91 -4.82
C PRO A 92 6.73 9.52 -5.05
N ARG A 93 7.36 8.44 -4.54
CA ARG A 93 6.93 7.05 -4.79
C ARG A 93 5.48 6.78 -4.38
N ALA A 94 5.05 7.30 -3.24
CA ALA A 94 3.66 7.19 -2.79
C ALA A 94 2.66 7.93 -3.72
N ALA A 95 3.10 8.94 -4.48
CA ALA A 95 2.23 9.66 -5.41
C ALA A 95 1.80 8.77 -6.59
N ALA A 96 2.68 7.88 -7.04
CA ALA A 96 2.35 6.93 -8.09
C ALA A 96 1.25 5.94 -7.65
N ALA A 97 1.32 5.46 -6.41
CA ALA A 97 0.27 4.61 -5.83
C ALA A 97 -1.03 5.40 -5.62
N ALA A 98 -0.95 6.64 -5.16
CA ALA A 98 -2.11 7.52 -5.00
C ALA A 98 -2.85 7.72 -6.33
N GLU A 99 -2.12 8.00 -7.42
CA GLU A 99 -2.72 8.13 -8.75
C GLU A 99 -3.41 6.85 -9.21
N ARG A 100 -2.78 5.69 -8.98
CA ARG A 100 -3.34 4.37 -9.32
C ARG A 100 -4.63 4.07 -8.57
N LEU A 101 -4.70 4.42 -7.29
CA LEU A 101 -5.87 4.16 -6.43
C LEU A 101 -7.00 5.18 -6.63
N TRP A 102 -6.67 6.37 -7.13
CA TRP A 102 -7.64 7.44 -7.37
C TRP A 102 -8.23 7.44 -8.78
N SER A 103 -7.40 7.17 -9.79
CA SER A 103 -7.78 7.37 -11.18
C SER A 103 -8.51 6.17 -11.75
N ASN A 104 -9.42 6.40 -12.71
CA ASN A 104 -10.08 5.31 -13.39
C ASN A 104 -9.05 4.47 -14.18
N LYS A 105 -9.36 3.17 -14.35
CA LYS A 105 -8.45 2.22 -15.01
C LYS A 105 -8.04 2.66 -16.42
N GLU A 106 -8.97 3.21 -17.19
CA GLU A 106 -8.76 3.55 -18.59
C GLU A 106 -7.87 4.79 -18.78
N SER A 107 -7.97 5.79 -17.90
CA SER A 107 -7.13 6.99 -17.89
C SER A 107 -5.66 6.67 -17.65
N SER A 108 -5.39 5.65 -16.82
CA SER A 108 -4.04 5.20 -16.50
C SER A 108 -3.39 4.33 -17.58
N ARG A 109 -4.20 3.84 -18.53
CA ARG A 109 -3.77 3.00 -19.67
C ARG A 109 -3.62 3.79 -20.96
N SER A 110 -4.05 5.05 -20.97
CA SER A 110 -3.97 5.90 -22.16
C SER A 110 -2.51 6.07 -22.58
N PRO A 111 -2.13 5.64 -23.81
CA PRO A 111 -0.79 5.89 -24.35
C PRO A 111 -0.47 7.39 -24.48
N LYS A 112 -1.51 8.24 -24.43
CA LYS A 112 -1.41 9.70 -24.55
C LYS A 112 -1.09 10.41 -23.23
N SER A 113 -1.26 9.76 -22.08
CA SER A 113 -0.97 10.36 -20.77
C SER A 113 0.45 10.01 -20.33
N SER A 114 1.41 10.90 -20.59
CA SER A 114 2.76 10.73 -20.05
C SER A 114 2.71 10.88 -18.51
N VAL A 115 3.05 9.80 -17.79
CA VAL A 115 3.08 9.79 -16.31
C VAL A 115 4.31 10.53 -15.79
N LEU A 116 5.45 10.34 -16.45
CA LEU A 116 6.73 10.86 -16.00
C LEU A 116 6.76 12.40 -15.87
N PRO A 117 6.35 13.21 -16.88
CA PRO A 117 6.36 14.66 -16.74
C PRO A 117 5.42 15.17 -15.64
N ARG A 118 4.28 14.51 -15.44
CA ARG A 118 3.33 14.87 -14.37
C ARG A 118 3.89 14.56 -12.99
N LEU A 119 4.58 13.43 -12.83
CA LEU A 119 5.24 13.07 -11.57
C LEU A 119 6.41 14.02 -11.25
N GLU A 120 7.19 14.42 -12.27
CA GLU A 120 8.26 15.42 -12.14
C GLU A 120 7.71 16.78 -11.70
N TYR A 121 6.62 17.23 -12.31
CA TYR A 121 5.91 18.44 -11.91
C TYR A 121 5.35 18.34 -10.48
N PHE A 122 4.73 17.21 -10.13
CA PHE A 122 4.17 17.00 -8.79
C PHE A 122 5.24 16.98 -7.70
N ARG A 123 6.40 16.38 -7.98
CA ARG A 123 7.59 16.44 -7.10
C ARG A 123 7.99 17.90 -6.86
N CYS A 124 8.04 18.72 -7.89
CA CYS A 124 8.30 20.15 -7.75
C CYS A 124 7.28 20.89 -6.88
N LEU A 125 6.00 20.61 -7.07
CA LEU A 125 4.93 21.18 -6.28
C LEU A 125 5.10 20.85 -4.78
N LEU A 126 5.43 19.60 -4.46
CA LEU A 126 5.68 19.16 -3.08
C LEU A 126 6.91 19.87 -2.47
N THR A 127 8.02 19.97 -3.21
CA THR A 127 9.20 20.71 -2.77
C THR A 127 8.88 22.18 -2.48
N ARG A 128 8.11 22.85 -3.35
CA ARG A 128 7.66 24.24 -3.13
C ARG A 128 6.75 24.40 -1.91
N ARG A 129 6.07 23.33 -1.49
CA ARG A 129 5.24 23.29 -0.28
C ARG A 129 6.03 22.89 0.97
N GLY A 130 7.35 22.77 0.88
CA GLY A 130 8.21 22.42 2.01
C GLY A 130 8.22 20.92 2.35
N VAL A 131 7.67 20.06 1.47
CA VAL A 131 7.75 18.61 1.65
C VAL A 131 9.09 18.12 1.09
N PRO A 132 9.93 17.41 1.87
CA PRO A 132 11.15 16.80 1.36
C PRO A 132 10.81 15.65 0.39
N VAL A 133 11.32 15.73 -0.84
CA VAL A 133 11.01 14.76 -1.91
C VAL A 133 12.28 14.32 -2.63
N ALA A 134 12.41 13.01 -2.83
CA ALA A 134 13.50 12.44 -3.64
C ALA A 134 13.37 12.83 -5.13
N PRO A 135 14.47 12.86 -5.91
CA PRO A 135 14.38 13.02 -7.36
C PRO A 135 13.63 11.85 -8.02
N VAL A 136 12.89 12.09 -9.10
CA VAL A 136 12.13 11.05 -9.82
C VAL A 136 13.07 10.15 -10.63
N ARG A 137 14.13 10.71 -11.23
CA ARG A 137 15.06 10.01 -12.13
C ARG A 137 16.26 9.37 -11.44
N ASN A 138 16.26 9.27 -10.11
CA ASN A 138 17.39 8.69 -9.37
C ASN A 138 17.53 7.18 -9.66
N PHE A 139 18.50 6.82 -10.48
CA PHE A 139 18.82 5.44 -10.87
C PHE A 139 19.05 4.52 -9.67
N TYR A 140 19.68 5.02 -8.61
CA TYR A 140 20.03 4.20 -7.45
C TYR A 140 18.91 4.08 -6.42
N ALA A 141 17.78 4.81 -6.57
CA ALA A 141 16.53 4.79 -5.78
C ALA A 141 16.62 4.90 -4.24
N ARG A 142 17.78 4.62 -3.66
CA ARG A 142 18.10 4.49 -2.23
C ARG A 142 19.24 5.41 -1.81
N SER A 143 20.01 5.96 -2.76
CA SER A 143 21.08 6.91 -2.48
C SER A 143 20.49 8.29 -2.18
N LEU A 144 21.04 8.94 -1.16
CA LEU A 144 20.77 10.34 -0.87
C LEU A 144 21.58 11.21 -1.84
N GLN A 145 21.08 11.38 -3.06
CA GLN A 145 21.48 12.56 -3.82
C GLN A 145 20.84 13.77 -3.17
N ARG A 146 21.60 14.87 -3.09
CA ARG A 146 21.06 16.18 -2.66
C ARG A 146 19.73 16.42 -3.38
N PRO A 147 18.73 17.03 -2.74
CA PRO A 147 17.49 17.37 -3.43
C PRO A 147 17.85 18.20 -4.66
N GLY A 148 17.82 17.57 -5.84
CA GLY A 148 18.13 18.22 -7.11
C GLY A 148 17.15 19.38 -7.35
N SER A 149 17.50 20.27 -8.26
CA SER A 149 16.61 21.39 -8.59
C SER A 149 15.28 20.88 -9.19
N CYS A 150 14.32 21.77 -9.35
CA CYS A 150 13.07 21.41 -10.01
C CYS A 150 13.24 21.00 -11.48
N TYR A 151 14.30 21.51 -12.10
CA TYR A 151 14.58 21.39 -13.53
C TYR A 151 15.64 20.31 -13.81
N GLU A 152 16.43 19.94 -12.80
CA GLU A 152 17.46 18.91 -12.88
C GLU A 152 17.22 17.87 -11.78
N GLN A 153 16.78 16.68 -12.20
CA GLN A 153 16.46 15.55 -11.33
C GLN A 153 17.46 14.42 -11.47
#